data_AF-A0A1H6XSB2-F1
#
_entry.id   AF-A0A1H6XSB2-F1
#
_cell.length_a   1.000
_cell.length_b   1.000
_cell.length_c   1.000
_cell.angle_alpha   90.00
_cell.angle_beta   90.00
_cell.angle_gamma   90.00
#
_symmetry.space_group_name_H-M   'P 1'
#
loop_
_entity.id
_entity.type
_entity.pdbx_description
1 polymer ?
#
loop_
_entity_poly.entity_id
_entity_poly.type
_entity_poly.pdbx_seq_one_letter_code
_entity_poly.pdbx_strand_id
1 'polypeptide(L)' 'MKTVKEQLEFRDKLLPGLDKAYEKLIEFKKQKNSVLVVMRDGKITHIKPE' A
#
# COMPACT_ATOMS: atom_id res chain seq x y z
N MET A 1 6.39 27.30 -5.35
CA MET A 1 5.92 25.95 -5.73
C MET A 1 7.12 25.14 -6.19
N LYS A 2 7.19 23.85 -5.87
CA LYS A 2 8.20 22.96 -6.46
C LYS A 2 7.95 22.84 -7.97
N THR A 3 9.03 22.68 -8.73
CA THR A 3 8.95 22.41 -10.17
C THR A 3 8.33 21.03 -10.42
N VAL A 4 7.77 20.84 -11.62
CA VAL A 4 7.22 19.54 -12.05
C VAL A 4 8.27 18.43 -11.93
N LYS A 5 9.54 18.74 -12.23
CA LYS A 5 10.65 17.79 -12.10
C LYS A 5 10.85 17.32 -10.66
N GLU A 6 10.89 18.25 -9.70
CA GLU A 6 11.04 17.90 -8.28
C GLU A 6 9.85 17.11 -7.73
N GLN A 7 8.64 17.34 -8.27
CA GLN A 7 7.45 16.56 -7.91
C GLN A 7 7.52 15.13 -8.43
N LEU A 8 8.03 14.93 -9.65
CA LEU A 8 8.24 13.60 -10.24
C LEU A 8 9.32 12.83 -9.47
N GLU A 9 10.47 13.44 -9.20
CA GLU A 9 11.55 12.79 -8.42
C GLU A 9 11.09 12.40 -7.01
N PHE A 10 10.23 13.22 -6.38
CA PHE A 10 9.65 12.89 -5.09
C PHE A 10 8.67 11.71 -5.19
N ARG A 11 7.78 11.72 -6.18
CA ARG A 11 6.85 10.62 -6.44
C ARG A 11 7.60 9.31 -6.68
N ASP A 12 8.67 9.32 -7.47
CA ASP A 12 9.45 8.13 -7.80
C ASP A 12 10.15 7.52 -6.58
N LYS A 13 10.49 8.35 -5.59
CA LYS A 13 11.00 7.88 -4.28
C LYS A 13 9.89 7.41 -3.34
N LEU A 14 8.69 7.98 -3.45
CA LEU A 14 7.55 7.66 -2.59
C LEU A 14 6.95 6.29 -2.93
N LEU A 15 6.76 6.00 -4.22
CA LEU A 15 6.16 4.75 -4.71
C LEU A 15 6.80 3.49 -4.10
N PRO A 16 8.13 3.28 -4.15
CA PRO A 16 8.74 2.08 -3.57
C PRO A 16 8.60 2.01 -2.04
N GLY A 17 8.50 3.17 -1.37
CA GLY A 17 8.22 3.23 0.07
C GLY A 17 6.81 2.75 0.40
N LEU A 18 5.82 3.14 -0.43
CA LEU A 18 4.44 2.69 -0.29
C LEU A 18 4.29 1.20 -0.61
N ASP A 19 4.97 0.70 -1.65
CA ASP A 19 4.96 -0.72 -2.00
C ASP A 19 5.51 -1.57 -0.83
N LYS A 20 6.65 -1.17 -0.29
CA LYS A 20 7.26 -1.85 0.87
C LYS A 20 6.39 -1.79 2.13
N ALA A 21 5.67 -0.69 2.34
CA ALA A 21 4.73 -0.58 3.46
C ALA A 21 3.56 -1.54 3.30
N TYR A 22 3.04 -1.69 2.07
CA TYR A 22 1.95 -2.61 1.76
C TYR A 22 2.38 -4.08 1.92
N GLU A 23 3.57 -4.45 1.46
CA GLU A 23 4.14 -5.80 1.68
C GLU A 23 4.21 -6.15 3.17
N LYS A 24 4.80 -5.26 3.98
CA LYS A 24 4.89 -5.46 5.44
C LYS A 24 3.52 -5.56 6.12
N LEU A 25 2.53 -4.80 5.64
CA LEU A 25 1.16 -4.90 6.13
C LEU A 25 0.58 -6.29 5.86
N ILE A 26 0.76 -6.83 4.64
CA ILE A 26 0.30 -8.18 4.30
C ILE A 26 0.97 -9.22 5.19
N GLU A 27 2.30 -9.16 5.35
CA GLU A 27 3.04 -10.07 6.23
C GLU A 27 2.52 -10.02 7.66
N PHE A 28 2.34 -8.82 8.21
CA PHE A 28 1.78 -8.63 9.55
C PHE A 28 0.38 -9.26 9.68
N LYS A 29 -0.49 -9.02 8.68
CA LYS A 29 -1.85 -9.57 8.68
C LYS A 29 -1.85 -11.10 8.65
N LYS A 30 -0.96 -11.71 7.86
CA LYS A 30 -0.72 -13.15 7.81
C LYS A 30 -0.23 -13.71 9.13
N GLN A 31 0.83 -13.12 9.70
CA GLN A 31 1.37 -13.55 11.00
C GLN A 31 0.35 -13.46 12.14
N LYS A 32 -0.54 -12.46 12.09
CA LYS A 32 -1.60 -12.26 13.10
C LYS A 32 -2.91 -12.99 12.77
N ASN A 33 -2.97 -13.74 11.66
CA ASN A 33 -4.18 -14.38 11.16
C ASN A 33 -5.39 -13.42 11.16
N SER A 34 -5.16 -12.17 10.75
CA SER A 34 -6.16 -11.11 10.78
C SER A 34 -6.57 -10.68 9.37
N VAL A 35 -7.86 -10.38 9.20
CA VAL A 35 -8.43 -9.99 7.90
C VAL A 35 -7.89 -8.65 7.44
N LEU A 36 -7.56 -8.55 6.15
CA LEU A 36 -7.25 -7.31 5.46
C LEU A 36 -8.51 -6.83 4.74
N VAL A 37 -8.92 -5.59 5.01
CA VAL A 37 -10.11 -4.99 4.38
C VAL A 37 -9.65 -3.92 3.41
N VAL A 38 -10.02 -4.06 2.15
CA VAL A 38 -9.63 -3.12 1.07
C VAL A 38 -10.86 -2.70 0.27
N MET A 39 -10.83 -1.49 -0.28
CA MET A 39 -11.82 -1.04 -1.24
C MET A 39 -11.31 -1.38 -2.65
N ARG A 40 -12.04 -2.23 -3.37
CA ARG A 40 -11.76 -2.62 -4.75
C ARG A 40 -12.98 -2.34 -5.60
N ASP A 41 -12.82 -1.56 -6.67
CA ASP A 41 -13.91 -1.22 -7.59
C ASP A 41 -15.13 -0.59 -6.87
N GLY A 42 -14.87 0.26 -5.86
CA GLY A 42 -15.89 0.89 -5.04
C GLY A 42 -16.59 -0.05 -4.04
N LYS A 43 -16.18 -1.30 -3.93
CA LYS A 43 -16.73 -2.29 -2.99
C LYS A 43 -15.73 -2.66 -1.91
N ILE A 44 -16.23 -2.86 -0.69
CA ILE A 44 -15.42 -3.33 0.44
C ILE A 44 -15.20 -4.85 0.27
N THR A 45 -13.93 -5.25 0.17
CA THR A 45 -13.51 -6.65 0.04
C THR A 45 -12.69 -7.06 1.26
N HIS A 46 -12.98 -8.25 1.78
CA HIS A 46 -12.27 -8.85 2.90
C HIS A 46 -11.33 -9.93 2.37
N ILE A 47 -10.03 -9.74 2.53
CA ILE A 47 -8.98 -10.69 2.16
C ILE A 47 -8.56 -11.42 3.42
N LYS A 48 -8.84 -12.73 3.46
CA LYS A 48 -8.35 -13.59 4.54
C LYS A 48 -6.85 -13.83 4.35
N PRO A 49 -6.06 -13.85 5.42
CA PRO A 49 -4.68 -14.30 5.35
C PRO A 49 -4.65 -15.78 5.01
N GLU A 50 -4.02 -16.13 3.88
CA GLU A 50 -3.59 -17.50 3.54
C GLU A 50 -2.21 -17.79 4.14
#